data_AF-A0A5C1AIL9-F1
#
_entry.id   AF-A0A5C1AIL9-F1
#
_cell.length_a   1.000
_cell.length_b   1.000
_cell.length_c   1.000
_cell.angle_alpha   90.00
_cell.angle_beta   90.00
_cell.angle_gamma   90.00
#
_symmetry.space_group_name_H-M   'P 1'
#
loop_
_entity.id
_entity.type
_entity.pdbx_description
1 polymer ?
#
loop_
_entity_poly.entity_id
_entity_poly.type
_entity_poly.pdbx_seq_one_letter_code
_entity_poly.pdbx_strand_id
1 'polypeptide(L)'
;MSAQTPSMMSIKQAAFYCCVCPNLVRDWVKTGRLAHYRIGAAGKRGKILVLKDDLDQLLASFRVSTPVTQPAVPRASKPVSPHVKLKHLKID
;
A
#
# COMPACT_ATOMS: atom_id res chain seq x y z
N MET A 1 25.57 -11.19 8.42
CA MET A 1 24.33 -11.08 7.62
C MET A 1 23.50 -12.32 7.91
N SER A 2 22.52 -12.22 8.80
CA SER A 2 21.68 -13.39 9.14
C SER A 2 20.79 -13.70 7.96
N ALA A 3 20.91 -14.92 7.41
CA ALA A 3 19.98 -15.40 6.40
C ALA A 3 18.59 -15.50 7.04
N GLN A 4 17.65 -14.66 6.61
CA GLN A 4 16.25 -14.78 7.00
C GLN A 4 15.75 -16.12 6.46
N THR A 5 15.40 -17.05 7.34
CA THR A 5 14.78 -18.31 6.91
C THR A 5 13.40 -17.99 6.34
N PRO A 6 13.07 -18.50 5.12
CA PRO A 6 11.76 -18.25 4.52
C PRO A 6 10.66 -18.85 5.41
N SER A 7 9.88 -17.98 6.04
CA SER A 7 8.82 -18.39 6.95
C SER A 7 7.55 -18.70 6.16
N MET A 8 7.15 -19.97 6.13
CA MET A 8 5.89 -20.41 5.51
C MET A 8 4.71 -20.24 6.47
N MET A 9 3.65 -19.60 5.99
CA MET A 9 2.43 -19.35 6.74
C MET A 9 1.25 -20.06 6.08
N SER A 10 0.34 -20.59 6.89
CA SER A 10 -0.98 -20.99 6.42
C SER A 10 -1.86 -19.76 6.13
N ILE A 11 -2.94 -19.93 5.37
CA ILE A 11 -3.91 -18.85 5.11
C ILE A 11 -4.40 -18.17 6.39
N LYS A 12 -4.65 -18.93 7.47
CA LYS A 12 -5.11 -18.35 8.74
C LYS A 12 -4.04 -17.48 9.39
N GLN A 13 -2.79 -17.92 9.34
CA GLN A 13 -1.65 -17.16 9.89
C GLN A 13 -1.36 -15.92 9.05
N ALA A 14 -1.39 -16.03 7.72
CA ALA A 14 -1.25 -14.89 6.82
C ALA A 14 -2.35 -13.84 7.08
N ALA A 15 -3.60 -14.27 7.21
CA ALA A 15 -4.72 -13.39 7.50
C ALA A 15 -4.57 -12.67 8.86
N PHE A 16 -4.14 -13.41 9.89
CA PHE A 16 -3.82 -12.82 11.18
C PHE A 16 -2.66 -11.81 11.09
N TYR A 17 -1.61 -12.16 10.34
CA TYR A 17 -0.43 -11.32 10.18
C TYR A 17 -0.74 -9.98 9.51
N CYS A 18 -1.54 -9.99 8.43
CA CYS A 18 -1.90 -8.77 7.72
C CYS A 18 -3.21 -8.13 8.23
N CYS A 19 -3.76 -8.61 9.34
CA CYS A 19 -4.98 -8.09 9.98
C CYS A 19 -6.21 -8.03 9.04
N VAL A 20 -6.42 -9.07 8.22
CA VAL A 20 -7.58 -9.17 7.31
C VAL A 20 -8.35 -10.47 7.51
N CYS A 21 -9.52 -10.58 6.86
CA CYS A 21 -10.29 -11.82 6.91
C CYS A 21 -9.62 -12.94 6.06
N PRO A 22 -9.68 -14.21 6.48
CA PRO A 22 -9.08 -15.32 5.74
C PRO A 22 -9.64 -15.50 4.32
N ASN A 23 -10.88 -15.08 4.08
CA ASN A 23 -11.50 -15.14 2.76
C ASN A 23 -10.80 -14.21 1.76
N LEU A 24 -10.38 -13.02 2.19
CA LEU A 24 -9.65 -12.09 1.33
C LEU A 24 -8.30 -12.70 0.89
N VAL A 25 -7.59 -13.37 1.81
CA VAL A 25 -6.34 -14.07 1.48
C VAL A 25 -6.61 -15.23 0.50
N ARG A 26 -7.72 -15.97 0.68
CA ARG A 26 -8.14 -17.01 -0.29
C ARG A 26 -8.44 -16.42 -1.66
N ASP A 27 -9.02 -15.23 -1.72
CA ASP A 27 -9.32 -14.55 -2.98
C ASP A 27 -8.04 -14.10 -3.67
N TRP A 28 -7.03 -13.60 -2.94
CA TRP A 28 -5.72 -13.30 -3.53
C TRP A 28 -5.06 -14.55 -4.12
N VAL A 29 -5.16 -15.68 -3.42
CA VAL A 29 -4.68 -16.99 -3.92
C VAL A 29 -5.46 -17.43 -5.16
N LYS A 30 -6.80 -17.35 -5.12
CA LYS A 30 -7.68 -17.76 -6.22
C LYS A 30 -7.50 -16.90 -7.48
N THR A 31 -7.26 -15.62 -7.29
CA THR A 31 -7.02 -14.64 -8.38
C THR A 31 -5.58 -14.62 -8.87
N GLY A 32 -4.68 -15.42 -8.27
CA GLY A 32 -3.26 -15.47 -8.64
C GLY A 32 -2.46 -14.23 -8.24
N ARG A 33 -3.00 -13.37 -7.36
CA ARG A 33 -2.29 -12.19 -6.84
C ARG A 33 -1.26 -12.52 -5.78
N LEU A 34 -1.42 -13.64 -5.07
CA LEU A 34 -0.50 -14.09 -4.04
C LEU A 34 0.11 -15.44 -4.43
N ALA A 35 1.43 -15.47 -4.53
CA ALA A 35 2.19 -16.71 -4.73
C ALA A 35 1.92 -17.68 -3.57
N HIS A 36 1.70 -18.94 -3.90
CA HIS A 36 1.34 -19.94 -2.91
C HIS A 36 1.80 -21.33 -3.30
N TYR A 37 2.00 -22.16 -2.29
CA TYR A 37 2.30 -23.58 -2.43
C TYR A 37 1.09 -24.39 -2.01
N ARG A 38 0.80 -25.43 -2.78
CA ARG A 38 -0.25 -26.40 -2.47
C ARG A 38 0.39 -27.72 -2.10
N ILE A 39 0.45 -28.01 -0.80
CA ILE A 39 1.11 -29.20 -0.26
C ILE A 39 0.04 -30.21 0.14
N GLY A 40 0.02 -31.37 -0.51
CA GLY A 40 -0.88 -32.46 -0.16
C GLY A 40 -0.52 -33.76 -0.89
N ALA A 41 -0.96 -34.89 -0.34
CA ALA A 41 -0.86 -36.19 -1.00
C ALA A 41 -1.87 -36.27 -2.17
N ALA A 42 -1.53 -37.06 -3.19
CA ALA A 42 -2.42 -37.32 -4.33
C ALA A 42 -3.83 -37.71 -3.85
N GLY A 43 -4.85 -37.07 -4.42
CA GLY A 43 -6.26 -37.32 -4.09
C GLY A 43 -6.82 -36.61 -2.85
N LYS A 44 -6.01 -35.90 -2.06
CA LYS A 44 -6.50 -35.12 -0.89
C LYS A 44 -6.50 -33.61 -1.14
N ARG A 45 -7.45 -32.92 -0.51
CA ARG A 45 -7.48 -31.46 -0.48
C ARG A 45 -6.31 -30.96 0.39
N GLY A 46 -5.16 -30.71 -0.26
CA GLY A 46 -3.93 -30.26 0.39
C GLY A 46 -4.04 -28.92 1.12
N LYS A 47 -2.98 -28.55 1.83
CA LYS A 47 -2.82 -27.29 2.54
C LYS A 47 -2.25 -26.22 1.60
N ILE A 48 -2.77 -25.01 1.72
CA ILE A 48 -2.20 -23.82 1.05
C ILE A 48 -1.24 -23.16 2.03
N LEU A 49 0.00 -22.98 1.60
CA LEU A 49 1.04 -22.25 2.31
C LEU A 49 1.49 -21.06 1.47
N VAL A 50 1.86 -19.99 2.14
CA VAL A 50 2.29 -18.73 1.54
C VAL A 50 3.61 -18.35 2.22
N LEU A 51 4.57 -17.83 1.46
CA LEU A 51 5.78 -17.28 2.05
C LEU A 51 5.51 -15.90 2.62
N LYS A 52 6.10 -15.61 3.77
CA LYS A 52 5.99 -14.29 4.39
C LYS A 52 6.49 -13.18 3.46
N ASP A 53 7.62 -13.40 2.78
CA ASP A 53 8.21 -12.37 1.91
C ASP A 53 7.29 -12.02 0.71
N ASP A 54 6.64 -13.02 0.12
CA ASP A 54 5.67 -12.80 -0.96
C ASP A 54 4.45 -12.00 -0.47
N LEU A 55 4.00 -12.28 0.76
CA LEU A 55 2.93 -11.54 1.40
C LEU A 55 3.35 -10.09 1.69
N ASP A 56 4.56 -9.88 2.19
CA ASP A 56 5.12 -8.55 2.46
C ASP A 56 5.25 -7.72 1.18
N GLN A 57 5.70 -8.34 0.07
CA GLN A 57 5.75 -7.68 -1.25
C GLN A 57 4.36 -7.29 -1.75
N LEU A 58 3.36 -8.17 -1.60
CA LEU A 58 1.98 -7.85 -1.95
C LEU A 58 1.45 -6.68 -1.11
N LEU A 59 1.70 -6.67 0.20
CA LEU A 59 1.28 -5.58 1.08
C LEU A 59 1.97 -4.25 0.73
N ALA A 60 3.25 -4.29 0.34
CA ALA A 60 3.96 -3.12 -0.14
C ALA A 60 3.31 -2.53 -1.39
N SER A 61 2.74 -3.36 -2.28
CA SER A 61 2.01 -2.88 -3.46
C SER A 61 0.72 -2.14 -3.12
N PHE A 62 0.08 -2.44 -1.99
CA PHE A 62 -1.12 -1.75 -1.52
C PHE A 62 -0.82 -0.47 -0.74
N ARG A 63 0.45 -0.23 -0.36
CA ARG A 63 0.83 0.90 0.48
C ARG A 63 0.68 2.20 -0.31
N VAL A 64 -0.43 2.90 -0.05
CA VAL A 64 -0.59 4.29 -0.51
C VAL A 64 0.28 5.18 0.36
N SER A 65 1.41 5.61 -0.18
CA SER A 65 2.21 6.66 0.44
C SER A 65 1.75 7.97 -0.18
N THR A 66 1.17 8.88 0.61
CA THR A 66 1.06 10.27 0.17
C THR A 66 2.46 10.73 -0.21
N PRO A 67 2.67 11.33 -1.39
CA PRO A 67 3.96 11.95 -1.68
C PRO A 67 4.22 12.89 -0.52
N VAL A 68 5.32 12.66 0.20
CA VAL A 68 5.82 13.65 1.15
C VAL A 68 5.91 14.92 0.32
N THR A 69 5.04 15.88 0.62
CA THR A 69 5.10 17.20 0.03
C THR A 69 6.50 17.67 0.38
N GLN A 70 7.42 17.64 -0.58
CA GLN A 70 8.69 18.34 -0.44
C GLN A 70 8.30 19.74 0.04
N PRO A 71 8.85 20.23 1.17
CA PRO A 71 8.47 21.54 1.68
C PRO A 71 8.58 22.50 0.51
N ALA A 72 7.44 23.08 0.12
CA ALA A 72 7.35 23.89 -1.07
C ALA A 72 8.44 24.96 -0.96
N VAL A 73 9.42 24.92 -1.87
CA VAL A 73 10.30 26.07 -2.07
C VAL A 73 9.36 27.26 -2.25
N PRO A 74 9.45 28.34 -1.46
CA PRO A 74 8.54 29.45 -1.59
C PRO A 74 8.63 29.94 -3.04
N ARG A 75 7.59 29.65 -3.82
CA ARG A 75 7.50 30.10 -5.19
C ARG A 75 7.49 31.61 -5.10
N ALA A 76 8.56 32.27 -5.57
CA ALA A 76 8.63 33.72 -5.62
C ALA A 76 7.33 34.22 -6.24
N SER A 77 6.48 34.84 -5.42
CA SER A 77 5.23 35.42 -5.85
C SER A 77 5.60 36.54 -6.82
N LYS A 78 5.02 36.52 -8.02
CA LYS A 78 5.10 37.67 -8.93
C LYS A 78 4.56 38.89 -8.17
N PRO A 79 5.23 40.06 -8.23
CA PRO A 79 4.76 41.23 -7.51
C PRO A 79 3.34 41.57 -7.99
N VAL A 80 2.40 41.57 -7.05
CA VAL A 80 1.03 42.03 -7.31
C VAL A 80 1.12 43.54 -7.46
N SER A 81 0.97 44.04 -8.69
CA SER A 81 0.82 45.47 -8.93
C SER A 81 -0.53 45.93 -8.38
N PRO A 82 -0.62 46.96 -7.52
CA PRO A 82 -1.89 47.47 -7.06
C PRO A 82 -2.46 48.38 -8.14
N HIS A 83 -3.31 47.83 -9.01
CA HIS A 83 -4.15 48.66 -9.87
C HIS A 83 -5.61 48.56 -9.44
N VAL A 84 -5.92 49.25 -8.34
CA VAL A 84 -7.29 49.65 -8.03
C VAL A 84 -7.44 51.12 -8.40
N LYS A 85 -8.05 51.41 -9.55
CA LYS A 85 -8.54 52.76 -9.88
C LYS A 85 -9.86 52.97 -9.14
N LEU A 86 -9.80 53.51 -7.93
CA LEU A 86 -10.99 53.95 -7.18
C LEU A 86 -11.49 55.27 -7.79
N LYS A 87 -12.39 55.18 -8.78
CA LYS A 87 -12.90 56.37 -9.50
C LYS A 87 -13.92 57.22 -8.72
N HIS A 88 -14.38 56.74 -7.56
CA HIS A 88 -15.49 57.36 -6.83
C HIS A 88 -15.20 57.61 -5.34
N LEU A 89 -13.95 57.43 -4.89
CA LEU A 89 -13.58 57.73 -3.51
C LEU A 89 -13.06 59.18 -3.42
N LYS A 90 -13.91 60.08 -2.93
CA LYS A 90 -13.47 61.37 -2.35
C LYS A 90 -13.26 61.12 -0.86
N ILE A 91 -12.05 61.42 -0.38
CA ILE A 91 -11.77 61.49 1.05
C ILE A 91 -11.90 62.98 1.38
N ASP A 92 -12.82 63.32 2.28
CA ASP A 92 -13.08 64.67 2.79
C ASP A 92 -11.92 65.19 3.68
#